data_AF-A0A0F7IFK0-F1
#
_entry.id   AF-A0A0F7IFK0-F1
#
_cell.length_a   1.000
_cell.length_b   1.000
_cell.length_c   1.000
_cell.angle_alpha   90.00
_cell.angle_beta   90.00
_cell.angle_gamma   90.00
#
_symmetry.space_group_name_H-M   'P 1'
#
loop_
_entity.id
_entity.type
_entity.pdbx_description
1 polymer ?
#
loop_
_entity_poly.entity_id
_entity_poly.type
_entity_poly.pdbx_seq_one_letter_code
_entity_poly.pdbx_strand_id
1 'polypeptide(L)'
;MNYKKYVDGLFILLIPAFLCLIIFYLDPEIKKALTLNTEDYSILTLYTTNFVHYEPGHLLRNLFYYALFGFVSMLLYNHLDHDKIFRYSLLAILIVVPIFSSAYSMYILSSFGGSGNIYGFSGITGAAIGMFGYAVALLISFDKKDNILSYLFLIFATLYFFVSMYVNTIAVILILLFITALPLTMVAWRHAREKEKIKRIVVAYVLAMFYLFFLTLMFPISIVSGDNVVNIWGHLSGVILQDNDTFSIAQLKNQ
;
A
#
# COMPACT_ATOMS: atom_id res chain seq x y z
N MET A 1 -21.30 -20.49 9.59
CA MET A 1 -20.50 -19.29 9.22
C MET A 1 -20.75 -18.23 10.29
N ASN A 2 -19.71 -17.74 10.98
CA ASN A 2 -19.90 -16.77 12.07
C ASN A 2 -19.92 -15.35 11.51
N TYR A 3 -21.11 -14.89 11.10
CA TYR A 3 -21.35 -13.58 10.47
C TYR A 3 -20.78 -12.41 11.26
N LYS A 4 -20.72 -12.52 12.60
CA LYS A 4 -20.21 -11.48 13.49
C LYS A 4 -18.76 -11.08 13.16
N LYS A 5 -17.92 -12.03 12.76
CA LYS A 5 -16.51 -11.76 12.40
C LYS A 5 -16.39 -10.85 11.17
N TYR A 6 -17.26 -11.02 10.19
CA TYR A 6 -17.27 -10.19 8.98
C TYR A 6 -17.81 -8.79 9.27
N VAL A 7 -18.80 -8.69 10.16
CA VAL A 7 -19.40 -7.41 10.55
C VAL A 7 -18.36 -6.50 11.21
N ASP A 8 -17.62 -7.00 12.21
CA ASP A 8 -16.58 -6.21 12.90
C ASP A 8 -15.49 -5.74 11.93
N GLY A 9 -15.00 -6.62 11.05
CA GLY A 9 -14.00 -6.29 10.04
C GLY A 9 -14.50 -5.25 9.04
N LEU A 10 -15.76 -5.36 8.62
CA LEU A 10 -16.39 -4.43 7.70
C LEU A 10 -16.56 -3.04 8.33
N PHE A 11 -16.94 -2.96 9.62
CA PHE A 11 -17.03 -1.68 10.32
C PHE A 11 -15.67 -0.97 10.37
N ILE A 12 -14.60 -1.69 10.76
CA ILE A 12 -13.25 -1.11 10.83
C ILE A 12 -12.79 -0.63 9.44
N LEU A 13 -13.14 -1.38 8.38
CA LEU A 13 -12.83 -1.00 7.01
C LEU A 13 -13.64 0.22 6.54
N LEU A 14 -14.93 0.31 6.85
CA LEU A 14 -15.79 1.36 6.32
C LEU A 14 -15.64 2.70 7.05
N ILE A 15 -15.36 2.70 8.36
CA ILE A 15 -15.21 3.93 9.16
C ILE A 15 -14.26 4.96 8.52
N PRO A 16 -13.00 4.63 8.18
CA PRO A 16 -12.09 5.61 7.59
C PRO A 16 -12.54 6.08 6.19
N ALA A 17 -13.20 5.22 5.41
CA ALA A 17 -13.78 5.63 4.13
C ALA A 17 -14.91 6.65 4.32
N PHE A 18 -15.78 6.44 5.31
CA PHE A 18 -16.81 7.40 5.69
C PHE A 18 -16.21 8.70 6.23
N LEU A 19 -15.14 8.64 7.01
CA LEU A 19 -14.44 9.85 7.50
C LEU A 19 -13.91 10.69 6.34
N CYS A 20 -13.26 10.08 5.34
CA CYS A 20 -12.82 10.80 4.13
C CYS A 20 -13.99 11.46 3.39
N LEU A 21 -15.12 10.75 3.26
CA LEU A 21 -16.32 11.31 2.61
C LEU A 21 -16.88 12.50 3.39
N ILE A 22 -16.99 12.39 4.72
CA ILE A 22 -17.47 13.50 5.56
C ILE A 22 -16.55 14.70 5.42
N ILE A 23 -15.24 14.50 5.57
CA ILE A 23 -14.23 15.56 5.50
C ILE A 23 -14.22 16.24 4.12
N PHE A 24 -14.40 15.47 3.04
CA PHE A 24 -14.43 16.01 1.68
C PHE A 24 -15.51 17.10 1.50
N TYR A 25 -16.69 16.90 2.09
CA TYR A 25 -17.83 17.83 2.02
C TYR A 25 -17.80 18.94 3.07
N LEU A 26 -16.80 18.99 3.96
CA LEU A 26 -16.64 20.11 4.88
C LEU A 26 -16.27 21.40 4.14
N ASP A 27 -16.54 22.51 4.80
CA ASP A 27 -16.16 23.84 4.36
C ASP A 27 -14.63 23.93 4.07
N PRO A 28 -14.20 24.66 3.03
CA PRO A 28 -12.78 24.80 2.69
C PRO A 28 -11.89 25.26 3.84
N GLU A 29 -12.36 26.14 4.73
CA GLU A 29 -11.56 26.62 5.86
C GLU A 29 -11.33 25.50 6.89
N ILE A 30 -12.33 24.63 7.10
CA ILE A 30 -12.17 23.46 7.97
C ILE A 30 -11.20 22.46 7.35
N LYS A 31 -11.31 22.19 6.04
CA LYS A 31 -10.34 21.31 5.34
C LYS A 31 -8.92 21.85 5.43
N LYS A 32 -8.75 23.15 5.27
CA LYS A 32 -7.45 23.82 5.40
C LYS A 32 -6.87 23.65 6.81
N ALA A 33 -7.69 23.80 7.86
CA ALA A 33 -7.26 23.58 9.24
C ALA A 33 -6.86 22.13 9.56
N LEU A 34 -7.40 21.15 8.81
CA LEU A 34 -7.05 19.73 8.92
C LEU A 34 -5.87 19.31 8.02
N THR A 35 -5.45 20.19 7.11
CA THR A 35 -4.39 19.94 6.15
C THR A 35 -3.03 20.24 6.75
N LEU A 36 -2.05 19.39 6.44
CA LEU A 36 -0.67 19.59 6.85
C LEU A 36 0.00 20.63 5.96
N ASN A 37 0.32 21.80 6.53
CA ASN A 37 1.22 22.78 5.96
C ASN A 37 2.63 22.53 6.51
N THR A 38 3.63 22.37 5.63
CA THR A 38 5.00 22.07 6.05
C THR A 38 5.69 23.19 6.83
N GLU A 39 5.21 24.43 6.72
CA GLU A 39 5.75 25.60 7.41
C GLU A 39 5.08 25.84 8.77
N ASP A 40 3.85 25.35 8.95
CA ASP A 40 3.04 25.51 10.17
C ASP A 40 2.22 24.23 10.40
N TYR A 41 2.82 23.28 11.11
CA TYR A 41 2.22 21.97 11.37
C TYR A 41 2.01 21.68 12.85
N SER A 42 1.09 20.78 13.12
CA SER A 42 0.83 20.24 14.45
C SER A 42 0.76 18.71 14.38
N ILE A 43 0.84 18.04 15.54
CA ILE A 43 0.63 16.59 15.63
C ILE A 43 -0.75 16.20 15.08
N LEU A 44 -1.75 17.06 15.26
CA LEU A 44 -3.08 16.83 14.72
C LEU A 44 -3.06 16.82 13.19
N THR A 45 -2.44 17.81 12.55
CA THR A 45 -2.39 17.90 11.07
C THR A 45 -1.51 16.82 10.44
N LEU A 46 -0.48 16.33 11.15
CA LEU A 46 0.25 15.12 10.74
C LEU A 46 -0.67 13.91 10.59
N TYR A 47 -1.69 13.77 11.42
CA TYR A 47 -2.64 12.67 11.33
C TYR A 47 -3.79 12.98 10.34
N THR A 48 -4.50 14.07 10.57
CA THR A 48 -5.78 14.38 9.89
C THR A 48 -5.62 14.63 8.41
N THR A 49 -4.45 15.09 7.96
CA THR A 49 -4.24 15.41 6.55
C THR A 49 -4.42 14.21 5.62
N ASN A 50 -4.20 13.00 6.15
CA ASN A 50 -4.38 11.77 5.39
C ASN A 50 -5.86 11.49 5.04
N PHE A 51 -6.81 12.19 5.66
CA PHE A 51 -8.25 12.04 5.38
C PHE A 51 -8.81 13.22 4.57
N VAL A 52 -7.98 14.22 4.24
CA VAL A 52 -8.38 15.40 3.49
C VAL A 52 -8.18 15.17 1.99
N HIS A 53 -9.19 15.53 1.20
CA HIS A 53 -9.11 15.59 -0.26
C HIS A 53 -9.78 16.86 -0.77
N TYR A 54 -9.20 17.46 -1.80
CA TYR A 54 -9.75 18.63 -2.50
C TYR A 54 -10.37 18.26 -3.84
N GLU A 55 -10.03 17.10 -4.40
CA GLU A 55 -10.46 16.67 -5.73
C GLU A 55 -11.28 15.35 -5.67
N PRO A 56 -12.45 15.29 -6.31
CA PRO A 56 -13.28 14.08 -6.33
C PRO A 56 -12.54 12.86 -6.89
N GLY A 57 -11.79 13.04 -7.99
CA GLY A 57 -11.05 11.95 -8.62
C GLY A 57 -9.98 11.34 -7.71
N HIS A 58 -9.29 12.18 -6.93
CA HIS A 58 -8.28 11.73 -5.98
C HIS A 58 -8.91 10.97 -4.80
N LEU A 59 -10.05 11.45 -4.28
CA LEU A 59 -10.80 10.76 -3.24
C LEU A 59 -11.30 9.38 -3.72
N LEU A 60 -11.99 9.35 -4.86
CA LEU A 60 -12.59 8.13 -5.41
C LEU A 60 -11.55 7.04 -5.66
N ARG A 61 -10.40 7.41 -6.24
CA ARG A 61 -9.30 6.46 -6.49
C ARG A 61 -8.77 5.84 -5.19
N ASN A 62 -8.52 6.65 -4.17
CA ASN A 62 -8.01 6.16 -2.89
C ASN A 62 -9.03 5.25 -2.18
N LEU A 63 -10.30 5.65 -2.13
CA LEU A 63 -11.37 4.88 -1.51
C LEU A 63 -11.63 3.57 -2.26
N PHE A 64 -11.60 3.59 -3.60
CA PHE A 64 -11.79 2.39 -4.41
C PHE A 64 -10.72 1.34 -4.11
N TYR A 65 -9.43 1.71 -4.19
CA TYR A 65 -8.35 0.75 -3.91
C TYR A 65 -8.34 0.31 -2.45
N TYR A 66 -8.54 1.22 -1.51
CA TYR A 66 -8.60 0.87 -0.09
C TYR A 66 -9.73 -0.12 0.20
N ALA A 67 -10.94 0.13 -0.31
CA ALA A 67 -12.08 -0.76 -0.13
C ALA A 67 -11.85 -2.11 -0.82
N LEU A 68 -11.35 -2.12 -2.06
CA LEU A 68 -11.07 -3.35 -2.80
C LEU A 68 -10.04 -4.23 -2.07
N PHE A 69 -8.86 -3.69 -1.78
CA PHE A 69 -7.79 -4.46 -1.17
C PHE A 69 -8.04 -4.78 0.30
N GLY A 70 -8.65 -3.87 1.06
CA GLY A 70 -9.07 -4.13 2.42
C GLY A 70 -10.16 -5.21 2.51
N PHE A 71 -11.15 -5.19 1.62
CA PHE A 71 -12.22 -6.19 1.60
C PHE A 71 -11.70 -7.56 1.17
N VAL A 72 -10.91 -7.65 0.10
CA VAL A 72 -10.33 -8.93 -0.34
C VAL A 72 -9.39 -9.48 0.74
N SER A 73 -8.58 -8.64 1.39
CA SER A 73 -7.78 -9.05 2.55
C SER A 73 -8.66 -9.62 3.65
N MET A 74 -9.73 -8.93 4.04
CA MET A 74 -10.66 -9.43 5.06
C MET A 74 -11.17 -10.84 4.73
N LEU A 75 -11.56 -11.08 3.47
CA LEU A 75 -12.01 -12.40 3.03
C LEU A 75 -10.90 -13.46 3.15
N LEU A 76 -9.68 -13.14 2.72
CA LEU A 76 -8.54 -14.05 2.77
C LEU A 76 -8.12 -14.39 4.21
N TYR A 77 -7.96 -13.38 5.07
CA TYR A 77 -7.64 -13.59 6.47
C TYR A 77 -8.73 -14.39 7.20
N ASN A 78 -10.00 -14.13 6.91
CA ASN A 78 -11.10 -14.92 7.47
C ASN A 78 -11.11 -16.36 6.97
N HIS A 79 -10.83 -16.58 5.67
CA HIS A 79 -10.71 -17.92 5.10
C HIS A 79 -9.57 -18.74 5.72
N LEU A 80 -8.51 -18.05 6.19
CA LEU A 80 -7.35 -18.64 6.85
C LEU A 80 -7.44 -18.63 8.39
N ASP A 81 -8.61 -18.32 8.98
CA ASP A 81 -8.82 -18.23 10.43
C ASP A 81 -7.88 -17.22 11.15
N HIS A 82 -7.44 -16.19 10.42
CA HIS A 82 -6.57 -15.10 10.88
C HIS A 82 -7.31 -13.76 11.04
N ASP A 83 -8.61 -13.79 11.36
CA ASP A 83 -9.48 -12.62 11.48
C ASP A 83 -8.97 -11.56 12.49
N LYS A 84 -8.30 -12.01 13.56
CA LYS A 84 -7.67 -11.11 14.53
C LYS A 84 -6.47 -10.36 13.93
N ILE A 85 -5.67 -11.03 13.11
CA ILE A 85 -4.49 -10.43 12.47
C ILE A 85 -4.94 -9.33 11.52
N PHE A 86 -5.95 -9.58 10.69
CA PHE A 86 -6.55 -8.55 9.82
C PHE A 86 -6.95 -7.30 10.62
N ARG A 87 -7.70 -7.47 11.71
CA ARG A 87 -8.21 -6.34 12.51
C ARG A 87 -7.07 -5.54 13.14
N TYR A 88 -6.10 -6.21 13.76
CA TYR A 88 -4.96 -5.52 14.37
C TYR A 88 -4.06 -4.86 13.34
N SER A 89 -3.81 -5.50 12.19
CA SER A 89 -3.05 -4.91 11.10
C SER A 89 -3.75 -3.67 10.55
N LEU A 90 -5.07 -3.73 10.30
CA LEU A 90 -5.81 -2.58 9.79
C LEU A 90 -5.86 -1.43 10.79
N LEU A 91 -6.07 -1.70 12.08
CA LEU A 91 -6.01 -0.68 13.14
C LEU A 91 -4.60 -0.08 13.26
N ALA A 92 -3.56 -0.90 13.22
CA ALA A 92 -2.18 -0.43 13.23
C ALA A 92 -1.91 0.46 12.01
N ILE A 93 -2.36 0.07 10.82
CA ILE A 93 -2.28 0.89 9.60
C ILE A 93 -2.96 2.25 9.83
N LEU A 94 -4.20 2.27 10.31
CA LEU A 94 -4.97 3.50 10.49
C LEU A 94 -4.41 4.45 11.57
N ILE A 95 -3.61 3.93 12.50
CA ILE A 95 -3.00 4.73 13.58
C ILE A 95 -1.59 5.18 13.19
N VAL A 96 -0.78 4.24 12.71
CA VAL A 96 0.66 4.42 12.49
C VAL A 96 0.92 5.09 11.15
N VAL A 97 0.30 4.59 10.07
CA VAL A 97 0.62 5.05 8.72
C VAL A 97 0.42 6.55 8.54
N PRO A 98 -0.66 7.19 9.01
CA PRO A 98 -0.84 8.63 8.84
C PRO A 98 0.33 9.48 9.35
N ILE A 99 0.84 9.14 10.54
CA ILE A 99 1.92 9.91 11.17
C ILE A 99 3.22 9.71 10.38
N PHE A 100 3.54 8.45 10.05
CA PHE A 100 4.78 8.13 9.34
C PHE A 100 4.74 8.64 7.90
N SER A 101 3.64 8.47 7.16
CA SER A 101 3.50 8.95 5.78
C SER A 101 3.63 10.47 5.71
N SER A 102 3.03 11.18 6.67
CA SER A 102 3.10 12.65 6.73
C SER A 102 4.47 13.16 7.16
N ALA A 103 5.07 12.60 8.21
CA ALA A 103 6.41 12.97 8.65
C ALA A 103 7.45 12.71 7.55
N TYR A 104 7.35 11.56 6.89
CA TYR A 104 8.17 11.23 5.75
C TYR A 104 7.96 12.21 4.59
N SER A 105 6.71 12.51 4.25
CA SER A 105 6.42 13.46 3.17
C SER A 105 6.97 14.87 3.46
N MET A 106 6.92 15.31 4.72
CA MET A 106 7.54 16.56 5.14
C MET A 106 9.07 16.52 5.05
N TYR A 107 9.69 15.47 5.60
CA TYR A 107 11.13 15.29 5.58
C TYR A 107 11.65 15.39 4.15
N ILE A 108 11.02 14.67 3.23
CA ILE A 108 11.49 14.72 1.86
C ILE A 108 11.18 16.07 1.20
N LEU A 109 10.00 16.66 1.38
CA LEU A 109 9.71 17.99 0.81
C LEU A 109 10.75 19.02 1.26
N SER A 110 11.08 19.03 2.56
CA SER A 110 12.10 19.91 3.14
C SER A 110 13.50 19.63 2.61
N SER A 111 13.85 18.37 2.38
CA SER A 111 15.16 17.95 1.85
C SER A 111 15.39 18.44 0.42
N PHE A 112 14.33 18.70 -0.33
CA PHE A 112 14.39 19.27 -1.68
C PHE A 112 14.06 20.78 -1.72
N GLY A 113 14.02 21.45 -0.57
CA GLY A 113 13.75 22.89 -0.47
C GLY A 113 12.31 23.29 -0.86
N GLY A 114 11.40 22.32 -0.92
CA GLY A 114 9.99 22.57 -1.20
C GLY A 114 9.24 22.95 0.08
N SER A 115 8.15 23.68 -0.10
CA SER A 115 7.12 23.85 0.93
C SER A 115 5.73 23.72 0.31
N GLY A 116 4.73 23.42 1.13
CA GLY A 116 3.36 23.34 0.66
C GLY A 116 2.45 22.51 1.54
N ASN A 117 1.30 22.18 0.97
CA ASN A 117 0.27 21.39 1.64
C ASN A 117 0.37 19.92 1.20
N ILE A 118 0.46 19.02 2.18
CA ILE A 118 0.45 17.57 1.96
C ILE A 118 -0.92 17.06 2.40
N TYR A 119 -1.65 16.31 1.57
CA TYR A 119 -2.94 15.72 1.93
C TYR A 119 -3.23 14.45 1.13
N GLY A 120 -4.13 13.61 1.67
CA GLY A 120 -4.71 12.47 0.97
C GLY A 120 -4.42 11.12 1.60
N PHE A 121 -5.29 10.17 1.27
CA PHE A 121 -5.38 8.84 1.90
C PHE A 121 -4.48 7.78 1.27
N SER A 122 -3.58 8.19 0.38
CA SER A 122 -2.72 7.34 -0.43
C SER A 122 -1.80 6.44 0.39
N GLY A 123 -1.25 6.93 1.50
CA GLY A 123 -0.41 6.14 2.41
C GLY A 123 -1.17 4.97 3.03
N ILE A 124 -2.37 5.23 3.56
CA ILE A 124 -3.24 4.19 4.12
C ILE A 124 -3.68 3.21 3.03
N THR A 125 -4.07 3.70 1.85
CA THR A 125 -4.41 2.85 0.71
C THR A 125 -3.24 1.94 0.30
N GLY A 126 -2.02 2.46 0.22
CA GLY A 126 -0.81 1.69 -0.06
C GLY A 126 -0.56 0.60 0.99
N ALA A 127 -0.77 0.92 2.27
CA ALA A 127 -0.65 -0.06 3.34
C ALA A 127 -1.73 -1.15 3.31
N ALA A 128 -2.97 -0.81 2.91
CA ALA A 128 -4.02 -1.81 2.68
C ALA A 128 -3.66 -2.78 1.53
N ILE A 129 -2.95 -2.29 0.52
CA ILE A 129 -2.42 -3.10 -0.59
C ILE A 129 -1.28 -4.01 -0.12
N GLY A 130 -0.36 -3.49 0.69
CA GLY A 130 0.67 -4.31 1.34
C GLY A 130 0.06 -5.40 2.22
N MET A 131 -0.99 -5.09 2.97
CA MET A 131 -1.75 -6.06 3.76
C MET A 131 -2.39 -7.16 2.90
N PHE A 132 -2.88 -6.82 1.69
CA PHE A 132 -3.34 -7.81 0.71
C PHE A 132 -2.20 -8.69 0.20
N GLY A 133 -1.05 -8.10 -0.15
CA GLY A 133 0.14 -8.86 -0.51
C GLY A 133 0.53 -9.86 0.57
N TYR A 134 0.51 -9.45 1.84
CA TYR A 134 0.76 -10.35 2.96
C TYR A 134 -0.27 -11.47 3.07
N ALA A 135 -1.56 -11.19 2.84
CA ALA A 135 -2.60 -12.22 2.80
C ALA A 135 -2.34 -13.26 1.69
N VAL A 136 -1.81 -12.82 0.54
CA VAL A 136 -1.39 -13.72 -0.55
C VAL A 136 -0.21 -14.60 -0.12
N ALA A 137 0.78 -14.05 0.60
CA ALA A 137 1.87 -14.85 1.16
C ALA A 137 1.36 -15.90 2.18
N LEU A 138 0.36 -15.57 2.99
CA LEU A 138 -0.25 -16.55 3.91
C LEU A 138 -0.95 -17.70 3.18
N LEU A 139 -1.52 -17.48 1.99
CA LEU A 139 -2.18 -18.54 1.23
C LEU A 139 -1.25 -19.69 0.85
N ILE A 140 0.04 -19.41 0.64
CA ILE A 140 1.09 -20.37 0.27
C ILE A 140 1.99 -20.79 1.43
N SER A 141 1.74 -20.27 2.63
CA SER A 141 2.45 -20.61 3.86
C SER A 141 1.78 -21.81 4.56
N PHE A 142 2.09 -23.04 4.14
CA PHE A 142 1.46 -24.24 4.72
C PHE A 142 2.12 -24.73 6.00
N ASP A 143 3.44 -24.59 6.10
CA ASP A 143 4.23 -24.90 7.30
C ASP A 143 5.22 -23.78 7.66
N LYS A 144 5.88 -23.89 8.82
CA LYS A 144 6.85 -22.89 9.31
C LYS A 144 7.98 -22.60 8.31
N LYS A 145 8.37 -23.60 7.50
CA LYS A 145 9.44 -23.46 6.50
C LYS A 145 8.91 -22.79 5.23
N ASP A 146 7.62 -22.88 4.92
CA ASP A 146 7.01 -22.16 3.81
C ASP A 146 6.78 -20.68 4.14
N ASN A 147 6.62 -20.32 5.41
CA ASN A 147 6.46 -18.92 5.82
C ASN A 147 7.56 -18.03 5.23
N ILE A 148 8.82 -18.39 5.46
CA ILE A 148 9.96 -17.60 4.98
C ILE A 148 9.98 -17.54 3.44
N LEU A 149 9.71 -18.65 2.75
CA LEU A 149 9.68 -18.69 1.30
C LEU A 149 8.53 -17.84 0.73
N SER A 150 7.37 -17.85 1.37
CA SER A 150 6.21 -17.09 0.95
C SER A 150 6.40 -15.59 1.12
N TYR A 151 7.04 -15.16 2.22
CA TYR A 151 7.41 -13.76 2.41
C TYR A 151 8.52 -13.32 1.44
N LEU A 152 9.53 -14.15 1.21
CA LEU A 152 10.56 -13.88 0.21
C LEU A 152 9.97 -13.76 -1.19
N PHE A 153 9.02 -14.63 -1.57
CA PHE A 153 8.29 -14.51 -2.83
C PHE A 153 7.62 -13.14 -2.96
N LEU A 154 6.88 -12.70 -1.94
CA LEU A 154 6.18 -11.42 -1.98
C LEU A 154 7.15 -10.23 -2.05
N ILE A 155 8.22 -10.24 -1.24
CA ILE A 155 9.25 -9.20 -1.24
C ILE A 155 9.91 -9.12 -2.61
N PHE A 156 10.36 -10.26 -3.16
CA PHE A 156 11.00 -10.29 -4.46
C PHE A 156 10.05 -9.93 -5.60
N ALA A 157 8.78 -10.33 -5.54
CA ALA A 157 7.77 -9.93 -6.52
C ALA A 157 7.55 -8.42 -6.52
N THR A 158 7.47 -7.81 -5.32
CA THR A 158 7.34 -6.37 -5.15
C THR A 158 8.58 -5.65 -5.67
N LEU A 159 9.78 -6.08 -5.28
CA LEU A 159 11.05 -5.52 -5.77
C LEU A 159 11.21 -5.68 -7.29
N TYR A 160 10.86 -6.84 -7.83
CA TYR A 160 10.86 -7.10 -9.26
C TYR A 160 9.97 -6.09 -9.99
N PHE A 161 8.77 -5.83 -9.48
CA PHE A 161 7.89 -4.81 -10.05
C PHE A 161 8.58 -3.44 -10.09
N PHE A 162 9.10 -2.93 -8.97
CA PHE A 162 9.74 -1.61 -8.94
C PHE A 162 10.96 -1.52 -9.85
N VAL A 163 11.83 -2.53 -9.84
CA VAL A 163 13.00 -2.53 -10.72
C VAL A 163 12.58 -2.62 -12.18
N SER A 164 11.62 -3.47 -12.53
CA SER A 164 11.14 -3.61 -13.91
C SER A 164 10.48 -2.35 -14.46
N MET A 165 9.88 -1.54 -13.59
CA MET A 165 9.22 -0.29 -13.96
C MET A 165 10.22 0.83 -14.29
N TYR A 166 11.34 0.89 -13.57
CA TYR A 166 12.29 2.01 -13.67
C TYR A 166 13.62 1.65 -14.31
N VAL A 167 13.94 0.36 -14.47
CA VAL A 167 15.21 -0.13 -15.03
C VAL A 167 14.95 -0.89 -16.32
N ASN A 168 15.34 -0.31 -17.46
CA ASN A 168 15.16 -0.91 -18.78
C ASN A 168 16.33 -1.83 -19.17
N THR A 169 16.71 -2.75 -18.29
CA THR A 169 17.77 -3.74 -18.57
C THR A 169 17.20 -5.14 -18.50
N ILE A 170 17.02 -5.77 -19.67
CA ILE A 170 16.44 -7.12 -19.80
C ILE A 170 17.15 -8.13 -18.88
N ALA A 171 18.48 -8.07 -18.78
CA ALA A 171 19.23 -8.97 -17.90
C ALA A 171 18.84 -8.84 -16.42
N VAL A 172 18.68 -7.61 -15.92
CA VAL A 172 18.25 -7.35 -14.53
C VAL A 172 16.83 -7.87 -14.30
N ILE A 173 15.93 -7.64 -15.25
CA ILE A 173 14.54 -8.13 -15.20
C ILE A 173 14.50 -9.65 -15.14
N LEU A 174 15.26 -10.35 -15.99
CA LEU A 174 15.29 -11.82 -16.01
C LEU A 174 15.87 -12.42 -14.72
N ILE A 175 16.93 -11.82 -14.17
CA ILE A 175 17.53 -12.25 -12.90
C ILE A 175 16.51 -12.11 -11.76
N LEU A 176 15.83 -10.96 -11.67
CA LEU A 176 14.85 -10.73 -10.61
C LEU A 176 13.61 -11.60 -10.77
N LEU A 177 13.18 -11.88 -12.00
CA LEU A 177 12.10 -12.84 -12.25
C LEU A 177 12.48 -14.23 -11.75
N PHE A 178 13.70 -14.67 -12.02
CA PHE A 178 14.21 -15.95 -11.54
C PHE A 178 14.25 -16.01 -10.01
N ILE A 179 14.81 -14.97 -9.36
CA ILE A 179 14.86 -14.84 -7.89
C ILE A 179 13.45 -14.85 -7.29
N THR A 180 12.49 -14.19 -7.94
CA THR A 180 11.09 -14.15 -7.51
C THR A 180 10.41 -15.51 -7.64
N ALA A 181 10.64 -16.23 -8.75
CA ALA A 181 10.00 -17.52 -8.99
C ALA A 181 10.54 -18.63 -8.07
N LEU A 182 11.79 -18.50 -7.59
CA LEU A 182 12.47 -19.55 -6.84
C LEU A 182 11.74 -19.94 -5.53
N PRO A 183 11.37 -19.01 -4.61
CA PRO A 183 10.66 -19.41 -3.40
C PRO A 183 9.30 -20.07 -3.66
N LEU A 184 8.54 -19.57 -4.65
CA LEU A 184 7.24 -20.14 -5.02
C LEU A 184 7.37 -21.56 -5.59
N THR A 185 8.36 -21.78 -6.45
CA THR A 185 8.64 -23.12 -7.02
C THR A 185 9.11 -24.09 -5.95
N MET A 186 9.90 -23.64 -4.97
CA MET A 186 10.30 -24.46 -3.82
C MET A 186 9.08 -24.90 -2.99
N VAL A 187 8.15 -23.99 -2.68
CA VAL A 187 6.89 -24.34 -1.98
C VAL A 187 6.05 -25.32 -2.80
N ALA A 188 5.89 -25.05 -4.11
CA ALA A 188 5.13 -25.91 -5.02
C ALA A 188 5.74 -27.32 -5.11
N TRP A 189 7.06 -27.43 -5.17
CA TRP A 189 7.76 -28.71 -5.21
C TRP A 189 7.53 -29.53 -3.94
N ARG A 190 7.62 -28.89 -2.76
CA ARG A 190 7.40 -29.57 -1.46
C ARG A 190 5.98 -30.15 -1.34
N HIS A 191 5.00 -29.50 -1.97
CA HIS A 191 3.59 -29.90 -1.92
C HIS A 191 3.04 -30.47 -3.24
N ALA A 192 3.91 -30.88 -4.17
CA ALA A 192 3.52 -31.35 -5.50
C ALA A 192 2.55 -32.54 -5.50
N ARG A 193 2.56 -33.34 -4.43
CA ARG A 193 1.68 -34.52 -4.29
C ARG A 193 0.31 -34.19 -3.70
N GLU A 194 0.11 -32.99 -3.18
CA GLU A 194 -1.08 -32.58 -2.45
C GLU A 194 -1.94 -31.66 -3.33
N LYS A 195 -2.89 -32.24 -4.08
CA LYS A 195 -3.72 -31.53 -5.07
C LYS A 195 -4.37 -30.24 -4.52
N GLU A 196 -4.87 -30.28 -3.29
CA GLU A 196 -5.51 -29.11 -2.67
C GLU A 196 -4.53 -27.97 -2.37
N LYS A 197 -3.28 -28.28 -1.99
CA LYS A 197 -2.24 -27.27 -1.79
C LYS A 197 -1.80 -26.66 -3.12
N ILE A 198 -1.66 -27.47 -4.17
CA ILE A 198 -1.38 -26.95 -5.52
C ILE A 198 -2.46 -26.00 -6.00
N LYS A 199 -3.75 -26.32 -5.81
CA LYS A 199 -4.86 -25.39 -6.13
C LYS A 199 -4.70 -24.06 -5.40
N ARG A 200 -4.40 -24.09 -4.09
CA ARG A 200 -4.15 -22.87 -3.29
C ARG A 200 -2.96 -22.06 -3.81
N ILE A 201 -1.87 -22.72 -4.22
CA ILE A 201 -0.70 -22.05 -4.82
C ILE A 201 -1.08 -21.37 -6.13
N VAL A 202 -1.86 -22.02 -7.00
CA VAL A 202 -2.34 -21.41 -8.25
C VAL A 202 -3.21 -20.18 -7.97
N VAL A 203 -4.14 -20.28 -7.01
CA VAL A 203 -4.96 -19.13 -6.59
C VAL A 203 -4.09 -17.99 -6.08
N ALA A 204 -3.11 -18.28 -5.22
CA ALA A 204 -2.20 -17.27 -4.70
C ALA A 204 -1.35 -16.63 -5.81
N TYR A 205 -0.90 -17.40 -6.80
CA TYR A 205 -0.20 -16.86 -7.96
C TYR A 205 -1.08 -15.91 -8.77
N VAL A 206 -2.34 -16.27 -9.03
CA VAL A 206 -3.30 -15.39 -9.72
C VAL A 206 -3.53 -14.11 -8.92
N LEU A 207 -3.68 -14.21 -7.60
CA LEU A 207 -3.83 -13.05 -6.71
C LEU A 207 -2.55 -12.20 -6.62
N ALA A 208 -1.37 -12.81 -6.72
CA ALA A 208 -0.09 -12.10 -6.81
C ALA A 208 0.03 -11.35 -8.14
N MET A 209 -0.37 -11.96 -9.26
CA MET A 209 -0.42 -11.27 -10.56
C MET A 209 -1.42 -10.10 -10.54
N PHE A 210 -2.57 -10.30 -9.90
CA PHE A 210 -3.55 -9.24 -9.65
C PHE A 210 -2.93 -8.11 -8.80
N TYR A 211 -2.25 -8.44 -7.70
CA TYR A 211 -1.51 -7.48 -6.88
C TYR A 211 -0.53 -6.67 -7.72
N LEU A 212 0.35 -7.33 -8.49
CA LEU A 212 1.35 -6.67 -9.33
C LEU A 212 0.71 -5.79 -10.42
N PHE A 213 -0.38 -6.25 -11.04
CA PHE A 213 -1.13 -5.46 -12.02
C PHE A 213 -1.69 -4.18 -11.40
N PHE A 214 -2.23 -4.22 -10.19
CA PHE A 214 -2.75 -2.99 -9.56
C PHE A 214 -1.65 -2.07 -9.05
N LEU A 215 -0.47 -2.60 -8.68
CA LEU A 215 0.69 -1.76 -8.44
C LEU A 215 1.02 -0.96 -9.72
N THR A 216 1.00 -1.55 -10.93
CA THR A 216 1.29 -0.78 -12.17
C THR A 216 0.32 0.39 -12.38
N LEU A 217 -0.93 0.28 -11.93
CA LEU A 217 -1.94 1.34 -12.05
C LEU A 217 -1.77 2.47 -11.02
N MET A 218 -1.13 2.19 -9.90
CA MET A 218 -0.93 3.15 -8.82
C MET A 218 0.35 3.95 -8.94
N PHE A 219 1.37 3.35 -9.54
CA PHE A 219 2.66 4.01 -9.73
C PHE A 219 2.72 4.59 -11.15
N PRO A 220 3.06 5.86 -11.32
CA PRO A 220 3.29 6.41 -12.65
C PRO A 220 4.60 5.87 -13.22
N ILE A 221 4.62 5.74 -14.54
CA ILE A 221 5.80 5.32 -15.32
C ILE A 221 6.90 6.40 -15.26
N SER A 222 6.50 7.67 -15.18
CA SER A 222 7.40 8.82 -15.03
C SER A 222 7.41 9.29 -13.58
N ILE A 223 8.61 9.28 -12.97
CA ILE A 223 8.85 9.79 -11.61
C ILE A 223 8.65 11.31 -11.53
N VAL A 224 8.88 12.01 -12.64
CA VAL A 224 8.73 13.46 -12.80
C VAL A 224 7.79 13.74 -13.98
N SER A 225 6.74 14.54 -13.78
CA SER A 225 5.86 15.00 -14.85
C SER A 225 5.58 16.50 -14.70
N GLY A 226 6.30 17.32 -15.50
CA GLY A 226 6.27 18.77 -15.36
C GLY A 226 6.90 19.23 -14.05
N ASP A 227 6.23 20.13 -13.33
CA ASP A 227 6.68 20.66 -12.03
C ASP A 227 6.28 19.75 -10.83
N ASN A 228 5.62 18.62 -11.08
CA ASN A 228 5.15 17.71 -10.05
C ASN A 228 5.97 16.42 -10.00
N VAL A 229 6.47 16.10 -8.81
CA VAL A 229 6.87 14.74 -8.45
C VAL A 229 5.63 13.92 -8.18
N VAL A 230 5.65 12.65 -8.57
CA VAL A 230 4.79 11.69 -7.89
C VAL A 230 5.55 11.06 -6.73
N ASN A 231 4.94 11.10 -5.54
CA ASN A 231 5.46 10.49 -4.31
C ASN A 231 5.36 8.95 -4.39
N ILE A 232 6.13 8.36 -5.30
CA ILE A 232 6.30 6.92 -5.49
C ILE A 232 6.76 6.29 -4.17
N TRP A 233 7.58 6.97 -3.40
CA TRP A 233 8.12 6.42 -2.18
C TRP A 233 7.15 6.48 -1.00
N GLY A 234 6.18 7.39 -0.99
CA GLY A 234 5.03 7.39 -0.08
C GLY A 234 4.07 6.22 -0.34
N HIS A 235 3.91 5.84 -1.60
CA HIS A 235 3.17 4.63 -1.97
C HIS A 235 3.98 3.35 -1.68
N LEU A 236 5.29 3.36 -1.91
CA LEU A 236 6.20 2.25 -1.62
C LEU A 236 6.39 2.01 -0.13
N SER A 237 6.52 3.06 0.68
CA SER A 237 6.70 2.99 2.14
C SER A 237 5.48 2.42 2.84
N GLY A 238 4.27 2.72 2.32
CA GLY A 238 3.05 2.02 2.73
C GLY A 238 3.09 0.52 2.40
N VAL A 239 3.77 0.11 1.31
CA VAL A 239 3.86 -1.28 0.82
C VAL A 239 5.03 -2.07 1.43
N ILE A 240 6.18 -1.45 1.74
CA ILE A 240 7.45 -2.10 2.14
C ILE A 240 7.72 -2.06 3.66
N LEU A 241 6.98 -1.26 4.45
CA LEU A 241 7.25 -0.82 5.83
C LEU A 241 8.02 0.51 5.84
N GLN A 242 7.69 1.37 6.83
CA GLN A 242 8.64 2.26 7.52
C GLN A 242 9.84 2.74 6.68
N ASP A 243 9.67 3.93 6.09
CA ASP A 243 10.70 4.92 5.73
C ASP A 243 11.60 4.76 4.48
N ASN A 244 11.92 5.93 3.88
CA ASN A 244 12.93 6.32 2.88
C ASN A 244 12.74 5.88 1.40
N ASP A 245 12.77 6.72 0.35
CA ASP A 245 13.19 8.12 0.09
C ASP A 245 12.71 8.58 -1.31
N THR A 246 12.22 9.83 -1.51
CA THR A 246 12.46 10.81 -2.63
C THR A 246 11.35 11.45 -3.51
N PHE A 247 11.57 12.75 -3.82
CA PHE A 247 10.70 13.77 -4.45
C PHE A 247 11.38 14.38 -5.73
N SER A 248 10.79 15.43 -6.35
CA SER A 248 11.26 16.22 -7.50
C SER A 248 11.07 17.72 -7.25
N ILE A 249 11.86 18.47 -8.03
CA ILE A 249 12.23 19.87 -7.86
C ILE A 249 11.54 20.69 -8.93
N ALA A 250 10.80 21.73 -8.54
CA ALA A 250 10.44 22.82 -9.45
C ALA A 250 10.01 24.10 -8.72
N GLN A 251 10.96 24.81 -8.10
CA GLN A 251 10.99 26.29 -8.03
C GLN A 251 12.44 26.79 -7.90
N LEU A 252 13.24 26.64 -8.96
CA LEU A 252 14.59 27.23 -9.07
C LEU A 252 14.76 28.07 -10.34
N LYS A 253 13.77 28.91 -10.67
CA LYS A 253 13.86 29.79 -11.86
C LYS A 253 13.52 31.27 -11.67
N ASN A 254 13.47 31.79 -10.44
CA ASN A 254 13.34 33.24 -10.22
C ASN A 254 14.11 33.73 -8.98
N GLN A 255 15.38 33.36 -8.85
CA GLN A 255 16.40 34.13 -8.13
C GLN A 255 17.70 34.13 -8.92
#